data_AF-A0A2T6LVW9-F1
#
_entry.id   AF-A0A2T6LVW9-F1
#
_cell.length_a   1.000
_cell.length_b   1.000
_cell.length_c   1.000
_cell.angle_alpha   90.00
_cell.angle_beta   90.00
_cell.angle_gamma   90.00
#
_symmetry.space_group_name_H-M   'P 1'
#
loop_
_entity.id
_entity.type
_entity.pdbx_description
1 polymer ?
#
loop_
_entity_poly.entity_id
_entity_poly.type
_entity_poly.pdbx_seq_one_letter_code
_entity_poly.pdbx_strand_id
1 'polypeptide(L)'
;MREAGVVARRLGADPVPETRAQAEALIAAFRPELHADQRTRQVARMVLSQPSPSLAAAPAQHLLFQAAVDLMPRWAQALHGRHLSLPATPIVRGGAMAMARTLQWAFAPARRLPPAD
;
A
#
# COMPACT_ATOMS: atom_id res chain seq x y z
N MET A 1 -1.93 14.04 2.54
CA MET A 1 -1.82 14.24 4.00
C MET A 1 -3.04 14.95 4.58
N ARG A 2 -3.54 16.07 4.00
CA ARG A 2 -4.63 16.86 4.61
C ARG A 2 -5.90 16.07 4.97
N GLU A 3 -6.46 15.29 4.05
CA GLU A 3 -7.67 14.48 4.30
C GLU A 3 -7.42 13.40 5.37
N ALA A 4 -6.38 12.58 5.20
CA ALA A 4 -6.00 11.55 6.16
C ALA A 4 -5.71 12.11 7.56
N GLY A 5 -5.13 13.30 7.65
CA GLY A 5 -4.85 13.97 8.92
C GLY A 5 -6.10 14.42 9.68
N VAL A 6 -7.16 14.83 8.97
CA VAL A 6 -8.46 15.14 9.59
C VAL A 6 -9.07 13.88 10.20
N VAL A 7 -9.06 12.77 9.47
CA VAL A 7 -9.56 11.48 9.97
C VAL A 7 -8.76 11.02 11.19
N ALA A 8 -7.43 11.06 11.10
CA ALA A 8 -6.54 10.65 12.21
C ALA A 8 -6.81 11.45 13.49
N ARG A 9 -6.96 12.78 13.39
CA ARG A 9 -7.30 13.62 14.56
C ARG A 9 -8.67 13.28 15.14
N ARG A 10 -9.67 13.02 14.29
CA ARG A 10 -11.01 12.61 14.76
C ARG A 10 -10.98 11.24 15.45
N LEU A 11 -10.05 10.36 15.07
CA LEU A 11 -9.80 9.09 15.74
C LEU A 11 -8.96 9.24 17.02
N GLY A 12 -8.56 10.45 17.40
CA GLY A 12 -7.76 10.73 18.59
C GLY A 12 -6.27 10.43 18.43
N ALA A 13 -5.77 10.31 17.20
CA ALA A 13 -4.33 10.12 16.97
C ALA A 13 -3.54 11.39 17.35
N ASP A 14 -2.44 11.20 18.07
CA ASP A 14 -1.47 12.23 18.43
C ASP A 14 -0.07 11.60 18.55
N PRO A 15 0.95 12.05 17.79
CA PRO A 15 0.94 13.13 16.81
C PRO A 15 0.38 12.70 15.44
N VAL A 16 -0.21 13.65 14.71
CA VAL A 16 -0.60 13.47 13.31
C VAL A 16 0.40 14.17 12.38
N PRO A 17 1.12 13.45 11.51
CA PRO A 17 2.10 14.07 10.63
C PRO A 17 1.42 14.92 9.54
N GLU A 18 1.94 16.12 9.32
CA GLU A 18 1.44 17.06 8.29
C GLU A 18 2.25 16.99 7.00
N THR A 19 3.49 16.48 7.08
CA THR A 19 4.40 16.34 5.94
C THR A 19 4.83 14.88 5.73
N ARG A 20 5.31 14.58 4.52
CA ARG A 20 5.88 13.26 4.20
C ARG A 20 7.07 12.93 5.11
N ALA A 21 7.95 13.90 5.36
CA ALA A 21 9.11 13.72 6.21
C ALA A 21 8.71 13.40 7.66
N GLN A 22 7.69 14.09 8.21
CA GLN A 22 7.17 13.78 9.55
C GLN A 22 6.55 12.38 9.62
N ALA A 23 5.84 11.94 8.58
CA ALA A 23 5.29 10.59 8.53
C ALA A 23 6.40 9.53 8.51
N GLU A 24 7.47 9.74 7.73
CA GLU A 24 8.62 8.85 7.69
C GLU A 24 9.34 8.79 9.05
N ALA A 25 9.50 9.94 9.72
CA ALA A 25 10.09 10.00 11.06
C ALA A 25 9.23 9.26 12.10
N LEU A 26 7.90 9.41 12.04
CA LEU A 26 6.98 8.72 12.94
C LEU A 26 7.01 7.20 12.72
N ILE A 27 7.02 6.74 11.46
CA ILE A 27 7.17 5.31 11.14
C ILE A 27 8.51 4.78 11.67
N ALA A 28 9.59 5.54 11.52
CA ALA A 28 10.91 5.15 12.02
C ALA A 28 10.93 5.04 13.55
N ALA A 29 10.21 5.92 14.26
CA ALA A 29 10.10 5.89 15.71
C ALA A 29 9.35 4.65 16.23
N PHE A 30 8.25 4.24 15.57
CA PHE A 30 7.50 3.04 15.94
C PHE A 30 8.15 1.73 15.48
N ARG A 31 9.08 1.78 14.51
CA ARG A 31 9.67 0.57 13.90
C ARG A 31 10.26 -0.43 14.91
N PRO A 32 10.95 -0.03 15.99
CA PRO A 32 11.51 -0.98 16.96
C PRO A 32 10.44 -1.81 17.70
N GLU A 33 9.20 -1.32 17.75
CA GLU A 33 8.09 -2.00 18.42
C GLU A 33 7.42 -3.06 17.51
N LEU A 34 7.70 -3.03 16.20
CA LEU A 34 7.06 -3.90 15.23
C LEU A 34 7.59 -5.34 15.31
N HIS A 35 6.66 -6.29 15.41
CA HIS A 35 6.95 -7.71 15.43
C HIS A 35 6.09 -8.45 14.40
N ALA A 36 6.72 -9.33 13.62
CA ALA A 36 6.02 -10.22 12.69
C ALA A 36 6.03 -11.66 13.18
N ASP A 37 4.88 -12.08 13.67
CA ASP A 37 4.64 -13.40 14.24
C ASP A 37 3.70 -14.23 13.36
N GLN A 38 3.19 -15.31 13.93
CA GLN A 38 2.22 -16.19 13.28
C GLN A 38 0.92 -15.46 12.91
N ARG A 39 0.40 -14.59 13.78
CA ARG A 39 -0.85 -13.84 13.55
C ARG A 39 -0.69 -12.89 12.39
N THR A 40 0.42 -12.14 12.37
CA THR A 40 0.75 -11.23 11.26
C THR A 40 0.89 -11.99 9.94
N ARG A 41 1.55 -13.16 9.95
CA ARG A 41 1.69 -14.01 8.74
C ARG A 41 0.35 -14.56 8.25
N GLN A 42 -0.56 -14.89 9.16
CA GLN A 42 -1.90 -15.37 8.79
C GLN A 42 -2.69 -14.29 8.05
N VAL A 43 -2.73 -13.06 8.60
CA VAL A 43 -3.42 -11.93 7.94
C VAL A 43 -2.78 -11.66 6.58
N ALA A 44 -1.45 -11.63 6.51
CA ALA A 44 -0.76 -11.38 5.27
C ALA A 44 -1.02 -12.47 4.22
N ARG A 45 -1.23 -13.72 4.64
CA ARG A 45 -1.66 -14.82 3.76
C ARG A 45 -3.07 -14.59 3.26
N MET A 46 -4.02 -14.28 4.15
CA MET A 46 -5.42 -14.03 3.78
C MET A 46 -5.56 -12.93 2.73
N VAL A 47 -4.82 -11.83 2.88
CA VAL A 47 -4.82 -10.72 1.92
C VAL A 47 -4.24 -11.16 0.57
N LEU A 48 -3.08 -11.83 0.57
CA LEU A 48 -2.41 -12.23 -0.67
C LEU A 48 -3.05 -13.41 -1.38
N SER A 49 -3.77 -14.27 -0.66
CA SER A 49 -4.49 -15.42 -1.21
C SER A 49 -5.94 -15.10 -1.54
N GLN A 50 -6.34 -13.82 -1.53
CA GLN A 50 -7.70 -13.45 -1.88
C GLN A 50 -8.00 -13.94 -3.31
N PRO A 51 -9.09 -14.70 -3.52
CA PRO A 51 -9.43 -15.21 -4.84
C PRO A 51 -9.65 -14.06 -5.83
N SER A 52 -9.33 -14.31 -7.09
CA SER A 52 -9.56 -13.32 -8.13
C SER A 52 -11.04 -13.20 -8.47
N PRO A 53 -11.57 -12.00 -8.75
CA PRO A 53 -12.97 -11.83 -9.12
C PRO A 53 -13.33 -12.60 -10.40
N SER A 54 -12.35 -12.96 -11.24
CA SER A 54 -12.52 -13.88 -12.37
C SER A 54 -11.19 -14.53 -12.75
N LEU A 55 -11.25 -15.65 -13.47
CA LEU A 55 -10.04 -16.30 -14.01
C LEU A 55 -9.26 -15.39 -14.97
N ALA A 56 -9.96 -14.56 -15.75
CA ALA A 56 -9.34 -13.61 -16.67
C ALA A 56 -8.59 -12.47 -15.94
N ALA A 57 -9.04 -12.09 -14.74
CA ALA A 57 -8.40 -11.05 -13.93
C ALA A 57 -7.22 -11.56 -13.09
N ALA A 58 -7.06 -12.89 -12.95
CA ALA A 58 -6.06 -13.49 -12.08
C ALA A 58 -4.61 -13.02 -12.38
N PRO A 59 -4.15 -12.92 -13.65
CA PRO A 59 -2.80 -12.43 -13.93
C PRO A 59 -2.59 -10.98 -13.49
N ALA A 60 -3.57 -10.11 -13.74
CA ALA A 60 -3.49 -8.70 -13.36
C ALA A 60 -3.47 -8.52 -11.84
N GLN A 61 -4.29 -9.29 -11.11
CA GLN A 61 -4.29 -9.28 -9.65
C GLN A 61 -2.98 -9.80 -9.06
N HIS A 62 -2.41 -10.86 -9.64
CA HIS A 62 -1.12 -11.37 -9.20
C HIS A 62 -0.03 -10.29 -9.35
N LEU A 63 0.02 -9.60 -10.49
CA LEU A 63 0.94 -8.47 -10.70
C LEU A 63 0.71 -7.33 -9.71
N LEU A 64 -0.56 -7.00 -9.42
CA LEU A 64 -0.91 -5.98 -8.43
C LEU A 64 -0.40 -6.33 -7.03
N PHE A 65 -0.59 -7.56 -6.58
CA PHE A 65 -0.11 -8.02 -5.29
C PHE A 65 1.42 -8.06 -5.21
N GLN A 66 2.11 -8.48 -6.27
CA GLN A 66 3.57 -8.39 -6.34
C GLN A 66 4.04 -6.94 -6.25
N ALA A 67 3.44 -6.02 -7.02
CA ALA A 67 3.78 -4.60 -6.97
C ALA A 67 3.54 -4.00 -5.58
N ALA A 68 2.47 -4.40 -4.88
CA ALA A 68 2.19 -3.96 -3.51
C ALA A 68 3.29 -4.43 -2.53
N VAL A 69 3.78 -5.66 -2.67
CA VAL A 69 4.90 -6.18 -1.87
C VAL A 69 6.20 -5.43 -2.19
N ASP A 70 6.47 -5.18 -3.47
CA ASP A 70 7.67 -4.49 -3.93
C ASP A 70 7.71 -3.01 -3.49
N LEU A 71 6.55 -2.37 -3.33
CA LEU A 71 6.43 -1.00 -2.81
C LEU A 71 6.75 -0.90 -1.32
N MET A 72 6.73 -2.02 -0.58
CA MET A 72 7.05 -1.99 0.84
C MET A 72 8.53 -1.62 1.05
N PRO A 73 8.86 -0.86 2.11
CA PRO A 73 10.24 -0.63 2.50
C PRO A 73 10.98 -1.96 2.72
N ARG A 74 12.27 -2.02 2.36
CA ARG A 74 13.07 -3.25 2.50
C ARG A 74 13.04 -3.84 3.91
N TRP A 75 13.00 -2.99 4.93
CA TRP A 75 12.91 -3.45 6.32
C TRP A 75 11.58 -4.14 6.64
N ALA A 76 10.48 -3.72 6.01
CA ALA A 76 9.17 -4.32 6.22
C ALA A 76 9.08 -5.67 5.48
N GLN A 77 9.67 -5.77 4.29
CA GLN A 77 9.81 -7.05 3.58
C GLN A 77 10.59 -8.06 4.42
N ALA A 78 11.74 -7.63 4.98
CA ALA A 78 12.56 -8.45 5.87
C ALA A 78 11.79 -8.87 7.14
N LEU A 79 11.04 -7.95 7.77
CA LEU A 79 10.22 -8.25 8.93
C LEU A 79 9.21 -9.37 8.64
N HIS A 80 8.57 -9.36 7.47
CA HIS A 80 7.64 -10.41 7.06
C HIS A 80 8.31 -11.71 6.59
N GLY A 81 9.64 -11.81 6.60
CA GLY A 81 10.38 -12.94 6.00
C GLY A 81 10.11 -13.07 4.50
N ARG A 82 9.69 -11.99 3.85
CA ARG A 82 9.47 -11.96 2.41
C ARG A 82 10.79 -11.62 1.75
N HIS A 83 11.24 -12.51 0.87
CA HIS A 83 12.44 -12.25 0.10
C HIS A 83 12.26 -10.97 -0.70
N LEU A 84 13.34 -10.18 -0.74
CA LEU A 84 13.54 -9.14 -1.73
C LEU A 84 13.31 -9.81 -3.08
N SER A 85 12.16 -9.56 -3.71
CA SER A 85 12.00 -9.85 -5.13
C SER A 85 13.24 -9.28 -5.82
N LEU A 86 13.94 -10.09 -6.63
CA LEU A 86 15.00 -9.57 -7.48
C LEU A 86 14.49 -8.27 -8.12
N PRO A 87 15.30 -7.20 -8.16
CA PRO A 87 14.82 -5.89 -8.56
C PRO A 87 13.98 -6.03 -9.83
N ALA A 88 12.68 -5.70 -9.71
CA ALA A 88 11.76 -5.81 -10.82
C ALA A 88 12.41 -5.10 -12.02
N THR A 89 12.52 -5.82 -13.14
CA THR A 89 13.19 -5.29 -14.32
C THR A 89 12.55 -3.94 -14.69
N PRO A 90 13.31 -3.00 -15.28
CA PRO A 90 12.77 -1.68 -15.63
C PRO A 90 11.49 -1.74 -16.46
N ILE A 91 11.31 -2.82 -17.24
CA ILE A 91 10.08 -3.14 -17.99
C ILE A 91 8.89 -3.37 -17.07
N VAL A 92 9.04 -4.20 -16.03
CA VAL A 92 7.98 -4.50 -15.06
C VAL A 92 7.60 -3.24 -14.27
N ARG A 93 8.59 -2.44 -13.84
CA ARG A 93 8.32 -1.15 -13.18
C ARG A 93 7.60 -0.16 -14.10
N GLY A 94 8.03 -0.06 -15.35
CA GLY A 94 7.38 0.78 -16.36
C GLY A 94 5.92 0.38 -16.59
N GLY A 95 5.66 -0.93 -16.73
CA GLY A 95 4.31 -1.48 -16.87
C GLY A 95 3.42 -1.20 -15.66
N ALA A 96 3.93 -1.43 -14.44
CA ALA A 96 3.21 -1.15 -13.20
C ALA A 96 2.90 0.36 -13.05
N MET A 97 3.84 1.23 -13.39
CA MET A 97 3.62 2.68 -13.36
C MET A 97 2.56 3.11 -14.39
N ALA A 98 2.57 2.53 -15.58
CA ALA A 98 1.56 2.80 -16.60
C ALA A 98 0.17 2.35 -16.13
N MET A 99 0.06 1.16 -15.54
CA MET A 99 -1.20 0.66 -14.96
C MET A 99 -1.69 1.52 -13.78
N ALA A 100 -0.78 1.96 -12.91
CA ALA A 100 -1.13 2.86 -11.82
C ALA A 100 -1.65 4.21 -12.36
N ARG A 101 -1.03 4.74 -13.41
CA ARG A 101 -1.48 5.98 -14.07
C ARG A 101 -2.83 5.83 -14.76
N THR A 102 -3.10 4.69 -15.41
CA THR A 102 -4.40 4.44 -16.04
C THR A 102 -5.50 4.27 -14.99
N LEU A 103 -5.23 3.57 -13.89
CA LEU A 103 -6.17 3.48 -12.76
C LEU A 103 -6.40 4.86 -12.13
N GLN A 104 -5.34 5.64 -11.89
CA GLN A 104 -5.47 7.01 -11.37
C GLN A 104 -6.30 7.91 -12.27
N TRP A 105 -6.14 7.80 -13.59
CA TRP A 105 -6.98 8.51 -14.55
C TRP A 105 -8.44 8.02 -14.51
N ALA A 106 -8.66 6.71 -14.48
CA ALA A 106 -9.99 6.11 -14.46
C ALA A 106 -10.77 6.45 -13.17
N PHE A 107 -10.08 6.65 -12.05
CA PHE A 107 -10.68 7.04 -10.77
C PHE A 107 -10.61 8.54 -10.46
N ALA A 108 -9.94 9.35 -11.28
CA ALA A 108 -9.96 10.81 -11.17
C ALA A 108 -11.36 11.45 -11.29
N PRO A 109 -12.32 10.97 -12.13
CA PRO A 109 -13.62 11.61 -12.26
C PRO A 109 -14.55 11.45 -11.04
N ALA A 110 -14.34 10.44 -10.17
CA ALA A 110 -15.17 10.22 -8.98
C ALA A 110 -14.99 11.28 -7.87
N ARG A 111 -14.06 12.24 -8.06
CA ARG A 111 -13.75 13.31 -7.08
C ARG A 111 -14.50 14.63 -7.36
N ARG A 112 -15.46 14.64 -8.28
CA ARG A 112 -16.32 15.80 -8.59
C ARG A 112 -17.79 15.45 -8.37
N LEU A 113 -18.20 15.31 -7.11
CA LEU A 113 -19.61 15.51 -6.74
C LEU A 113 -19.72 16.91 -6.10
N PRO A 114 -20.44 17.86 -6.72
CA PRO A 114 -20.82 19.10 -6.04
C PRO A 114 -21.72 18.78 -4.84
N PRO A 115 -21.75 19.64 -3.80
CA PRO A 115 -22.67 19.46 -2.67
C PRO A 115 -24.11 19.44 -3.20
N ALA A 116 -24.89 18.47 -2.74
CA ALA A 116 -26.34 18.50 -2.90
C ALA A 116 -26.87 19.59 -1.97
N ASP A 117 -27.61 20.54 -2.54
CA ASP A 117 -28.33 21.59 -1.82
C ASP A 117 -29.39 21.00 -0.86
#